data_AF-A0A523Z7W2-F1
#
_entry.id   AF-A0A523Z7W2-F1
#
_cell.length_a   1.000
_cell.length_b   1.000
_cell.length_c   1.000
_cell.angle_alpha   90.00
_cell.angle_beta   90.00
_cell.angle_gamma   90.00
#
_symmetry.space_group_name_H-M   'P 1'
#
loop_
_entity.id
_entity.type
_entity.pdbx_description
1 polymer ?
#
loop_
_entity_poly.entity_id
_entity_poly.type
_entity_poly.pdbx_seq_one_letter_code
_entity_poly.pdbx_strand_id
1 'polypeptide(L)'
;MALHNTITDVPGIRVGHAHDIEAITGCTVVLCPQGAVGGVDQRGGAPGTRETDLLGPMHLVNKAHGVLLTGGSAFGLDAATGVMRFLEEQGVGFDAHVAKVPIVPAAVLFDLEIGRVDVRPDAAMGYLACQNASKDPPQEGNAGAGMGATVGKILGMAGAMKSGIGSASRDLGGGAVVGALIAVNAFGDVVDPASGDILAGTRPAKLGSIRFGGDGRFADTLAVMKGMAGKMALRFASRGNTVIGVVATNAQLTKEEVNKVAQM
;
A
#
# COMPACT_ATOMS: atom_id res chain seq x y z
N MET A 1 -6.68 -26.66 -0.84
CA MET A 1 -7.47 -25.77 0.04
C MET A 1 -8.25 -24.83 -0.85
N ALA A 2 -9.46 -24.44 -0.47
CA ALA A 2 -10.17 -23.38 -1.18
C ALA A 2 -9.45 -22.06 -0.91
N LEU A 3 -9.14 -21.30 -1.97
CA LEU A 3 -8.55 -19.97 -1.84
C LEU A 3 -9.63 -18.96 -1.44
N HIS A 4 -9.26 -17.96 -0.65
CA HIS A 4 -10.13 -16.86 -0.23
C HIS A 4 -10.02 -15.63 -1.13
N ASN A 5 -9.24 -15.71 -2.22
CA ASN A 5 -8.90 -14.58 -3.09
C ASN A 5 -8.19 -13.46 -2.31
N THR A 6 -7.23 -13.81 -1.46
CA THR A 6 -6.43 -12.82 -0.69
C THR A 6 -4.97 -13.24 -0.55
N ILE A 7 -4.08 -12.30 -0.20
CA ILE A 7 -2.64 -12.56 -0.08
C ILE A 7 -2.29 -13.64 0.96
N THR A 8 -3.13 -13.85 1.97
CA THR A 8 -2.92 -14.88 3.01
C THR A 8 -3.17 -16.30 2.49
N ASP A 9 -3.70 -16.45 1.27
CA ASP A 9 -3.71 -17.73 0.56
C ASP A 9 -2.29 -18.24 0.24
N VAL A 10 -1.29 -17.35 0.21
CA VAL A 10 0.13 -17.73 0.09
C VAL A 10 0.60 -18.30 1.44
N PRO A 11 0.98 -19.59 1.52
CA PRO A 11 1.35 -20.21 2.78
C PRO A 11 2.51 -19.49 3.49
N GLY A 12 2.31 -19.19 4.77
CA GLY A 12 3.32 -18.52 5.61
C GLY A 12 3.16 -17.01 5.71
N ILE A 13 2.33 -16.39 4.86
CA ILE A 13 1.98 -14.98 4.96
C ILE A 13 0.90 -14.78 6.03
N ARG A 14 1.05 -13.70 6.81
CA ARG A 14 0.02 -13.17 7.71
C ARG A 14 -0.17 -11.69 7.47
N VAL A 15 -1.40 -11.20 7.62
CA VAL A 15 -1.70 -9.77 7.45
C VAL A 15 -2.40 -9.25 8.69
N GLY A 16 -1.97 -8.09 9.17
CA GLY A 16 -2.60 -7.39 10.27
C GLY A 16 -2.76 -5.89 10.00
N HIS A 17 -3.81 -5.31 10.57
CA HIS A 17 -4.14 -3.90 10.46
C HIS A 17 -4.23 -3.25 11.85
N ALA A 18 -3.85 -1.99 11.91
CA ALA A 18 -4.23 -1.09 12.99
C ALA A 18 -4.53 0.29 12.37
N HIS A 19 -5.56 0.97 12.86
CA HIS A 19 -6.02 2.22 12.28
C HIS A 19 -6.80 3.04 13.29
N ASP A 20 -6.84 4.35 13.05
CA ASP A 20 -7.66 5.30 13.77
C ASP A 20 -8.74 5.82 12.81
N ILE A 21 -10.00 5.56 13.16
CA ILE A 21 -11.17 5.92 12.34
C ILE A 21 -11.44 7.43 12.41
N GLU A 22 -11.18 8.07 13.55
CA GLU A 22 -11.43 9.50 13.74
C GLU A 22 -10.35 10.34 13.05
N ALA A 23 -9.09 9.91 13.16
CA ALA A 23 -7.97 10.53 12.47
C ALA A 23 -7.89 10.17 10.98
N ILE A 24 -8.60 9.12 10.55
CA ILE A 24 -8.64 8.62 9.17
C ILE A 24 -7.23 8.24 8.67
N THR A 25 -6.51 7.45 9.46
CA THR A 25 -5.18 6.93 9.09
C THR A 25 -4.93 5.54 9.68
N GLY A 26 -3.88 4.86 9.24
CA GLY A 26 -3.53 3.54 9.76
C GLY A 26 -2.30 2.91 9.11
N CYS A 27 -1.98 1.70 9.56
CA CYS A 27 -0.94 0.88 8.98
C CYS A 27 -1.37 -0.59 8.81
N THR A 28 -0.71 -1.25 7.87
CA THR A 28 -0.87 -2.66 7.54
C THR A 28 0.50 -3.31 7.57
N VAL A 29 0.59 -4.46 8.22
CA VAL A 29 1.81 -5.28 8.22
C VAL A 29 1.54 -6.60 7.52
N VAL A 30 2.40 -6.96 6.58
CA VAL A 30 2.45 -8.29 5.96
C VAL A 30 3.63 -9.03 6.59
N LEU A 31 3.36 -10.00 7.47
CA LEU A 31 4.39 -10.77 8.18
C LEU A 31 4.72 -12.07 7.46
N CYS A 32 6.01 -12.41 7.43
CA CYS A 32 6.55 -13.68 6.97
C CYS A 32 7.61 -14.16 7.99
N PRO A 33 7.20 -14.71 9.15
CA PRO A 33 8.11 -14.96 10.28
C PRO A 33 9.27 -15.92 9.99
N GLN A 34 9.12 -16.81 9.00
CA GLN A 34 10.19 -17.72 8.54
C GLN A 34 11.20 -17.04 7.59
N GLY A 35 10.97 -15.77 7.26
CA GLY A 35 11.70 -15.00 6.28
C GLY A 35 11.30 -15.36 4.84
N ALA A 36 11.00 -14.35 4.02
CA ALA A 36 10.73 -14.50 2.60
C ALA A 36 11.77 -13.74 1.77
N VAL A 37 12.20 -14.30 0.63
CA VAL A 37 13.10 -13.61 -0.29
C VAL A 37 12.43 -12.32 -0.75
N GLY A 38 13.09 -11.18 -0.56
CA GLY A 38 12.50 -9.86 -0.79
C GLY A 38 13.12 -9.12 -1.97
N GLY A 39 12.28 -8.40 -2.71
CA GLY A 39 12.66 -7.46 -3.77
C GLY A 39 11.77 -6.22 -3.71
N VAL A 40 12.16 -5.15 -4.39
CA VAL A 40 11.40 -3.89 -4.40
C VAL A 40 11.53 -3.17 -5.73
N ASP A 41 10.44 -2.55 -6.18
CA ASP A 41 10.44 -1.63 -7.31
C ASP A 41 9.75 -0.32 -6.92
N GLN A 42 10.48 0.78 -7.07
CA GLN A 42 10.05 2.12 -6.67
C GLN A 42 9.95 2.99 -7.93
N ARG A 43 8.73 3.37 -8.30
CA ARG A 43 8.46 4.09 -9.57
C ARG A 43 7.97 5.53 -9.42
N GLY A 44 7.35 5.87 -8.28
CA GLY A 44 6.80 7.21 -8.05
C GLY A 44 7.88 8.30 -7.90
N GLY A 45 7.56 9.55 -8.19
CA GLY A 45 8.52 10.66 -8.09
C GLY A 45 8.81 11.17 -6.67
N ALA A 46 8.04 10.74 -5.67
CA ALA A 46 8.15 11.20 -4.28
C ALA A 46 8.00 10.02 -3.30
N PRO A 47 8.94 9.05 -3.29
CA PRO A 47 8.87 7.92 -2.38
C PRO A 47 9.10 8.37 -0.92
N GLY A 48 8.40 7.72 0.01
CA GLY A 48 8.78 7.68 1.42
C GLY A 48 8.94 6.21 1.80
N THR A 49 10.18 5.79 2.03
CA THR A 49 10.52 4.37 2.24
C THR A 49 11.53 4.21 3.37
N ARG A 50 11.60 2.98 3.90
CA ARG A 50 12.61 2.53 4.85
C ARG A 50 13.13 1.17 4.42
N GLU A 51 14.44 0.96 4.55
CA GLU A 51 15.10 -0.34 4.37
C GLU A 51 14.82 -1.02 3.02
N THR A 52 14.74 -0.23 1.95
CA THR A 52 14.56 -0.74 0.59
C THR A 52 15.88 -1.15 -0.06
N ASP A 53 17.00 -0.48 0.26
CA ASP A 53 18.31 -0.76 -0.36
C ASP A 53 18.75 -2.20 -0.17
N LEU A 54 18.53 -2.76 1.03
CA LEU A 54 18.90 -4.15 1.34
C LEU A 54 18.13 -5.18 0.50
N LEU A 55 17.02 -4.82 -0.14
CA LEU A 55 16.24 -5.71 -1.00
C LEU A 55 16.79 -5.78 -2.43
N GLY A 56 17.73 -4.90 -2.79
CA GLY A 56 18.42 -4.96 -4.08
C GLY A 56 19.32 -6.19 -4.19
N PRO A 57 19.52 -6.74 -5.40
CA PRO A 57 20.58 -7.72 -5.65
C PRO A 57 21.95 -7.22 -5.16
N MET A 58 22.89 -8.13 -4.89
CA MET A 58 24.25 -7.82 -4.38
C MET A 58 24.36 -7.41 -2.90
N HIS A 59 23.25 -7.27 -2.16
CA HIS A 59 23.28 -7.00 -0.72
C HIS A 59 23.13 -8.27 0.12
N LEU A 60 23.77 -8.28 1.31
CA LEU A 60 23.88 -9.42 2.22
C LEU A 60 22.53 -10.04 2.63
N VAL A 61 21.55 -9.19 2.94
CA VAL A 61 20.25 -9.63 3.46
C VAL A 61 19.37 -10.08 2.31
N ASN A 62 19.02 -11.36 2.28
CA ASN A 62 18.15 -11.91 1.23
C ASN A 62 16.67 -11.96 1.64
N LYS A 63 16.39 -12.00 2.95
CA LYS A 63 15.04 -12.25 3.47
C LYS A 63 14.51 -11.06 4.26
N ALA A 64 13.29 -10.64 3.95
CA ALA A 64 12.47 -9.79 4.81
C ALA A 64 11.65 -10.66 5.77
N HIS A 65 11.31 -10.11 6.94
CA HIS A 65 10.51 -10.79 7.98
C HIS A 65 9.10 -10.20 8.11
N GLY A 66 8.94 -8.97 7.63
CA GLY A 66 7.65 -8.35 7.39
C GLY A 66 7.81 -7.15 6.47
N VAL A 67 6.70 -6.65 5.93
CA VAL A 67 6.63 -5.40 5.17
C VAL A 67 5.57 -4.51 5.80
N LEU A 68 5.91 -3.24 6.00
CA LEU A 68 4.99 -2.23 6.52
C LEU A 68 4.47 -1.34 5.38
N LEU A 69 3.15 -1.24 5.28
CA LEU A 69 2.45 -0.24 4.47
C LEU A 69 1.76 0.73 5.44
N THR A 70 1.94 2.03 5.28
CA THR A 70 1.43 2.98 6.28
C THR A 70 0.99 4.32 5.70
N GLY A 71 -0.01 4.93 6.33
CA GLY A 71 -0.38 6.33 6.12
C GLY A 71 0.60 7.29 6.77
N GLY A 72 0.18 8.53 7.00
CA GLY A 72 0.95 9.55 7.71
C GLY A 72 2.12 10.13 6.95
N SER A 73 2.30 9.80 5.66
CA SER A 73 3.48 10.17 4.88
C SER A 73 4.78 9.74 5.59
N ALA A 74 5.89 10.46 5.42
CA ALA A 74 7.19 10.10 5.99
C ALA A 74 7.16 9.92 7.53
N PHE A 75 6.26 10.60 8.25
CA PHE A 75 6.09 10.41 9.69
C PHE A 75 5.64 8.99 10.05
N GLY A 76 4.82 8.35 9.20
CA GLY A 76 4.33 7.00 9.41
C GLY A 76 5.43 5.93 9.40
N LEU A 77 6.64 6.25 8.91
CA LEU A 77 7.79 5.34 9.01
C LEU A 77 8.17 5.02 10.47
N ASP A 78 7.74 5.83 11.45
CA ASP A 78 7.90 5.50 12.87
C ASP A 78 7.16 4.21 13.27
N ALA A 79 6.07 3.85 12.58
CA ALA A 79 5.39 2.57 12.82
C ALA A 79 6.30 1.35 12.58
N ALA A 80 7.36 1.48 11.76
CA ALA A 80 8.33 0.40 11.57
C ALA A 80 9.07 0.06 12.87
N THR A 81 9.28 1.03 13.76
CA THR A 81 9.87 0.82 15.10
C THR A 81 9.05 -0.21 15.90
N GLY A 82 7.72 -0.12 15.83
CA GLY A 82 6.81 -1.07 16.46
C GLY A 82 6.91 -2.47 15.89
N VAL A 83 6.95 -2.58 14.57
CA VAL A 83 7.08 -3.87 13.87
C VAL A 83 8.40 -4.55 14.20
N MET A 84 9.50 -3.79 14.20
CA MET A 84 10.82 -4.28 14.59
C MET A 84 10.80 -4.83 16.02
N ARG A 85 10.27 -4.05 16.98
CA ARG A 85 10.15 -4.49 18.38
C ARG A 85 9.35 -5.78 18.52
N PHE A 86 8.20 -5.86 17.84
CA PHE A 86 7.38 -7.07 17.85
C PHE A 86 8.16 -8.30 17.36
N LEU A 87 8.82 -8.20 16.21
CA LEU A 87 9.57 -9.33 15.63
C LEU A 87 10.77 -9.73 16.48
N GLU A 88 11.48 -8.77 17.08
CA GLU A 88 12.58 -9.02 17.99
C GLU A 88 12.12 -9.82 19.22
N GLU A 89 11.01 -9.42 19.86
CA GLU A 89 10.41 -10.14 20.99
C GLU A 89 10.01 -11.58 20.63
N GLN A 90 9.64 -11.83 19.38
CA GLN A 90 9.35 -13.16 18.86
C GLN A 90 10.60 -13.95 18.43
N GLY A 91 11.80 -13.38 18.56
CA GLY A 91 13.04 -13.99 18.11
C GLY A 91 13.07 -14.23 16.60
N VAL A 92 12.52 -13.30 15.82
CA VAL A 92 12.46 -13.34 14.36
C VAL A 92 13.40 -12.26 13.79
N GLY A 93 14.32 -12.67 12.91
CA GLY A 93 15.22 -11.72 12.26
C GLY A 93 16.41 -12.40 11.59
N PHE A 94 17.18 -11.59 10.89
CA PHE A 94 18.49 -11.95 10.36
C PHE A 94 19.44 -12.24 11.51
N ASP A 95 20.06 -13.41 11.52
CA ASP A 95 21.03 -13.79 12.55
C ASP A 95 22.35 -13.02 12.35
N ALA A 96 22.55 -11.98 13.17
CA ALA A 96 23.77 -11.18 13.21
C ALA A 96 24.78 -11.73 14.23
N HIS A 97 24.64 -12.99 14.65
CA HIS A 97 25.41 -13.71 15.67
C HIS A 97 25.22 -13.22 17.11
N VAL A 98 25.07 -11.92 17.32
CA VAL A 98 24.86 -11.31 18.65
C VAL A 98 23.37 -11.10 18.96
N ALA A 99 22.54 -10.99 17.92
CA ALA A 99 21.11 -10.81 18.01
C ALA A 99 20.46 -11.20 16.69
N LYS A 100 19.14 -11.42 16.72
CA LYS A 100 18.32 -11.49 15.51
C LYS A 100 17.82 -10.10 15.19
N VAL A 101 18.22 -9.57 14.03
CA VAL A 101 17.84 -8.24 13.55
C VAL A 101 16.67 -8.37 12.58
N PRO A 102 15.45 -7.96 12.93
CA PRO A 102 14.32 -8.01 12.01
C PRO A 102 14.60 -7.15 10.77
N ILE A 103 14.06 -7.56 9.63
CA ILE A 103 14.22 -6.87 8.36
C ILE A 103 12.82 -6.48 7.92
N VAL A 104 12.52 -5.17 8.04
CA VAL A 104 11.18 -4.62 7.87
C VAL A 104 11.22 -3.44 6.90
N PRO A 105 11.25 -3.70 5.58
CA PRO A 105 11.05 -2.68 4.58
C PRO A 105 9.68 -2.01 4.77
N ALA A 106 9.62 -0.71 4.55
CA ALA A 106 8.37 0.04 4.67
C ALA A 106 8.18 1.02 3.51
N ALA A 107 6.91 1.28 3.19
CA ALA A 107 6.50 2.31 2.24
C ALA A 107 5.29 3.07 2.78
N VAL A 108 5.23 4.37 2.48
CA VAL A 108 4.19 5.26 2.98
C VAL A 108 3.28 5.79 1.88
N LEU A 109 2.04 6.10 2.24
CA LEU A 109 1.14 6.92 1.45
C LEU A 109 0.80 8.21 2.20
N PHE A 110 0.44 9.23 1.43
CA PHE A 110 0.08 10.54 1.98
C PHE A 110 -1.45 10.64 2.17
N ASP A 111 -1.90 10.65 3.42
CA ASP A 111 -3.31 10.77 3.83
C ASP A 111 -3.57 11.95 4.77
N LEU A 112 -2.59 12.84 4.97
CA LEU A 112 -2.70 13.99 5.87
C LEU A 112 -3.78 15.00 5.43
N GLU A 113 -4.24 14.94 4.19
CA GLU A 113 -5.24 15.86 3.63
C GLU A 113 -6.71 15.41 3.79
N ILE A 114 -6.98 14.18 4.28
CA ILE A 114 -8.38 13.70 4.48
C ILE A 114 -8.83 13.76 5.95
N GLY A 115 -7.91 13.53 6.88
CA GLY A 115 -8.20 13.39 8.30
C GLY A 115 -7.41 14.33 9.19
N ARG A 116 -7.08 13.87 10.39
CA ARG A 116 -6.31 14.65 11.36
C ARG A 116 -4.82 14.61 11.03
N VAL A 117 -4.22 15.79 10.78
CA VAL A 117 -2.80 15.93 10.46
C VAL A 117 -1.85 15.63 11.63
N ASP A 118 -2.37 15.72 12.87
CA ASP A 118 -1.62 15.60 14.11
C ASP A 118 -1.58 14.16 14.66
N VAL A 119 -2.46 13.29 14.17
CA VAL A 119 -2.50 11.87 14.53
C VAL A 119 -2.07 11.05 13.32
N ARG A 120 -1.01 10.25 13.47
CA ARG A 120 -0.35 9.49 12.40
C ARG A 120 0.07 8.13 12.95
N PRO A 121 0.27 7.11 12.11
CA PRO A 121 0.79 5.83 12.56
C PRO A 121 2.15 6.01 13.26
N ASP A 122 2.27 5.41 14.44
CA ASP A 122 3.46 5.46 15.29
C ASP A 122 3.91 4.03 15.65
N ALA A 123 4.98 3.93 16.45
CA ALA A 123 5.49 2.65 16.91
C ALA A 123 4.42 1.79 17.64
N ALA A 124 3.49 2.39 18.39
CA ALA A 124 2.44 1.64 19.08
C ALA A 124 1.45 1.02 18.09
N MET A 125 1.02 1.80 17.09
CA MET A 125 0.11 1.34 16.03
C MET A 125 0.76 0.25 15.17
N GLY A 126 2.04 0.39 14.81
CA GLY A 126 2.79 -0.64 14.08
C GLY A 126 2.89 -1.96 14.85
N TYR A 127 3.16 -1.89 16.16
CA TYR A 127 3.20 -3.06 17.04
C TYR A 127 1.81 -3.73 17.16
N LEU A 128 0.74 -2.95 17.30
CA LEU A 128 -0.63 -3.46 17.32
C LEU A 128 -1.02 -4.13 16.00
N ALA A 129 -0.62 -3.58 14.85
CA ALA A 129 -0.85 -4.21 13.56
C ALA A 129 -0.19 -5.59 13.46
N CYS A 130 0.99 -5.78 14.08
CA CYS A 130 1.61 -7.10 14.17
C CYS A 130 0.85 -8.06 15.08
N GLN A 131 0.34 -7.60 16.22
CA GLN A 131 -0.48 -8.44 17.11
C GLN A 131 -1.76 -8.91 16.41
N ASN A 132 -2.36 -8.05 15.59
CA ASN A 132 -3.56 -8.35 14.82
C ASN A 132 -3.27 -9.23 13.58
N ALA A 133 -2.02 -9.57 13.30
CA ALA A 133 -1.67 -10.29 12.07
C ALA A 133 -2.07 -11.77 12.14
N SER A 134 -2.97 -12.18 11.25
CA SER A 134 -3.48 -13.56 11.17
C SER A 134 -3.35 -14.13 9.76
N LYS A 135 -3.74 -15.40 9.60
CA LYS A 135 -3.86 -16.06 8.29
C LYS A 135 -5.25 -15.87 7.67
N ASP A 136 -6.17 -15.25 8.40
CA ASP A 136 -7.53 -15.05 7.91
C ASP A 136 -7.51 -14.03 6.77
N PRO A 137 -8.53 -14.03 5.90
CA PRO A 137 -8.66 -13.00 4.88
C PRO A 137 -8.63 -11.60 5.53
N PRO A 138 -7.67 -10.72 5.14
CA PRO A 138 -7.58 -9.38 5.70
C PRO A 138 -8.82 -8.56 5.35
N GLN A 139 -9.16 -7.61 6.22
CA GLN A 139 -10.23 -6.66 5.93
C GLN A 139 -9.82 -5.73 4.78
N GLU A 140 -10.69 -5.60 3.78
CA GLU A 140 -10.50 -4.69 2.64
C GLU A 140 -11.28 -3.37 2.83
N GLY A 141 -10.99 -2.39 1.97
CA GLY A 141 -11.57 -1.05 2.01
C GLY A 141 -10.86 -0.15 3.02
N ASN A 142 -11.63 0.44 3.95
CA ASN A 142 -11.13 1.41 4.94
C ASN A 142 -10.51 0.70 6.14
N ALA A 143 -9.42 -0.03 5.91
CA ALA A 143 -8.69 -0.77 6.94
C ALA A 143 -7.18 -0.57 6.82
N GLY A 144 -6.50 -0.47 7.97
CA GLY A 144 -5.05 -0.33 8.05
C GLY A 144 -4.54 0.86 7.22
N ALA A 145 -3.54 0.64 6.37
CA ALA A 145 -3.04 1.66 5.45
C ALA A 145 -4.10 2.21 4.47
N GLY A 146 -5.16 1.43 4.20
CA GLY A 146 -6.30 1.86 3.39
C GLY A 146 -7.22 2.87 4.07
N MET A 147 -7.11 3.08 5.38
CA MET A 147 -8.00 3.97 6.13
C MET A 147 -8.01 5.39 5.56
N GLY A 148 -6.84 5.97 5.32
CA GLY A 148 -6.67 7.31 4.75
C GLY A 148 -6.64 7.39 3.21
N ALA A 149 -6.72 6.24 2.53
CA ALA A 149 -6.50 6.18 1.09
C ALA A 149 -7.64 6.81 0.27
N THR A 150 -7.26 7.57 -0.77
CA THR A 150 -8.18 8.22 -1.73
C THR A 150 -7.65 8.19 -3.16
N VAL A 151 -8.54 8.34 -4.15
CA VAL A 151 -8.24 8.37 -5.59
C VAL A 151 -8.93 9.54 -6.30
N GLY A 152 -8.50 9.85 -7.54
CA GLY A 152 -9.16 10.85 -8.38
C GLY A 152 -9.00 12.28 -7.86
N LYS A 153 -7.76 12.76 -7.82
CA LYS A 153 -7.36 13.98 -7.08
C LYS A 153 -7.10 15.20 -7.98
N ILE A 154 -7.44 15.14 -9.26
CA ILE A 154 -7.18 16.24 -10.23
C ILE A 154 -7.93 17.52 -9.87
N LEU A 155 -9.06 17.43 -9.16
CA LEU A 155 -9.84 18.57 -8.64
C LEU A 155 -9.62 18.80 -7.13
N GLY A 156 -8.49 18.30 -6.60
CA GLY A 156 -8.17 18.33 -5.18
C GLY A 156 -9.02 17.36 -4.36
N MET A 157 -8.87 17.42 -3.04
CA MET A 157 -9.55 16.50 -2.12
C MET A 157 -11.08 16.63 -2.12
N ALA A 158 -11.61 17.82 -2.47
CA ALA A 158 -13.05 17.99 -2.67
C ALA A 158 -13.60 17.10 -3.80
N GLY A 159 -12.79 16.84 -4.83
CA GLY A 159 -13.11 15.90 -5.91
C GLY A 159 -12.71 14.45 -5.62
N ALA A 160 -11.79 14.21 -4.68
CA ALA A 160 -11.24 12.88 -4.42
C ALA A 160 -12.26 11.91 -3.83
N MET A 161 -12.27 10.67 -4.32
CA MET A 161 -13.13 9.59 -3.82
C MET A 161 -12.38 8.72 -2.82
N LYS A 162 -13.11 8.21 -1.81
CA LYS A 162 -12.55 7.22 -0.88
C LYS A 162 -12.19 5.94 -1.64
N SER A 163 -10.99 5.45 -1.40
CA SER A 163 -10.52 4.14 -1.87
C SER A 163 -10.19 3.28 -0.64
N GLY A 164 -9.16 2.43 -0.70
CA GLY A 164 -8.81 1.59 0.43
C GLY A 164 -7.62 0.70 0.17
N ILE A 165 -7.55 -0.34 0.99
CA ILE A 165 -6.71 -1.51 0.78
C ILE A 165 -7.52 -2.62 0.12
N GLY A 166 -6.93 -3.36 -0.80
CA GLY A 166 -7.57 -4.50 -1.46
C GLY A 166 -6.61 -5.67 -1.58
N SER A 167 -7.17 -6.89 -1.65
CA SER A 167 -6.39 -8.12 -1.78
C SER A 167 -6.96 -9.03 -2.87
N ALA A 168 -6.08 -9.84 -3.47
CA ALA A 168 -6.44 -10.83 -4.47
C ALA A 168 -5.45 -12.00 -4.42
N SER A 169 -5.86 -13.16 -4.93
CA SER A 169 -4.94 -14.28 -5.17
C SER A 169 -5.33 -15.10 -6.39
N ARG A 170 -4.37 -15.86 -6.90
CA ARG A 170 -4.56 -16.81 -8.01
C ARG A 170 -3.73 -18.07 -7.79
N ASP A 171 -4.36 -19.22 -7.95
CA ASP A 171 -3.69 -20.50 -8.19
C ASP A 171 -3.17 -20.52 -9.63
N LEU A 172 -1.88 -20.78 -9.81
CA LEU A 172 -1.23 -20.89 -11.12
C LEU A 172 -1.15 -22.34 -11.63
N GLY A 173 -1.63 -23.30 -10.84
CA GLY A 173 -1.43 -24.73 -11.07
C GLY A 173 -0.11 -25.24 -10.46
N GLY A 174 0.01 -26.57 -10.32
CA GLY A 174 1.20 -27.19 -9.74
C GLY A 174 1.46 -26.84 -8.26
N GLY A 175 0.46 -26.29 -7.56
CA GLY A 175 0.58 -25.86 -6.16
C GLY A 175 1.17 -24.47 -5.97
N ALA A 176 1.44 -23.73 -7.05
CA ALA A 176 1.92 -22.36 -6.98
C ALA A 176 0.75 -21.37 -6.82
N VAL A 177 0.88 -20.45 -5.86
CA VAL A 177 -0.09 -19.39 -5.58
C VAL A 177 0.61 -18.04 -5.63
N VAL A 178 -0.02 -17.04 -6.23
CA VAL A 178 0.38 -15.64 -6.15
C VAL A 178 -0.73 -14.86 -5.46
N GLY A 179 -0.35 -14.01 -4.52
CA GLY A 179 -1.26 -13.12 -3.79
C GLY A 179 -0.77 -11.68 -3.83
N ALA A 180 -1.69 -10.72 -3.77
CA ALA A 180 -1.38 -9.30 -3.73
C ALA A 180 -2.21 -8.59 -2.66
N LEU A 181 -1.64 -7.54 -2.06
CA LEU A 181 -2.31 -6.65 -1.11
C LEU A 181 -1.85 -5.22 -1.38
N ILE A 182 -2.77 -4.34 -1.79
CA ILE A 182 -2.45 -3.01 -2.31
C ILE A 182 -3.28 -1.95 -1.59
N ALA A 183 -2.64 -0.91 -1.05
CA ALA A 183 -3.29 0.31 -0.58
C ALA A 183 -3.24 1.38 -1.66
N VAL A 184 -4.41 1.81 -2.13
CA VAL A 184 -4.56 2.60 -3.36
C VAL A 184 -4.83 4.06 -3.02
N ASN A 185 -3.81 4.92 -2.97
CA ASN A 185 -3.95 6.36 -2.73
C ASN A 185 -3.58 7.20 -3.99
N ALA A 186 -4.04 6.76 -5.16
CA ALA A 186 -3.61 7.24 -6.47
C ALA A 186 -4.01 8.70 -6.76
N PHE A 187 -3.26 9.34 -7.67
CA PHE A 187 -3.64 10.62 -8.25
C PHE A 187 -4.82 10.46 -9.22
N GLY A 188 -4.67 9.50 -10.13
CA GLY A 188 -5.65 9.21 -11.17
C GLY A 188 -6.82 8.38 -10.67
N ASP A 189 -7.59 7.89 -11.64
CA ASP A 189 -8.76 7.06 -11.41
C ASP A 189 -8.42 5.56 -11.46
N VAL A 190 -9.23 4.75 -10.79
CA VAL A 190 -9.24 3.29 -10.90
C VAL A 190 -10.15 2.91 -12.05
N VAL A 191 -9.63 2.12 -12.98
CA VAL A 191 -10.28 1.81 -14.26
C VAL A 191 -10.39 0.29 -14.42
N ASP A 192 -11.52 -0.19 -14.91
CA ASP A 192 -11.65 -1.56 -15.37
C ASP A 192 -10.83 -1.72 -16.67
N PRO A 193 -9.84 -2.63 -16.72
CA PRO A 193 -9.00 -2.77 -17.90
C PRO A 193 -9.72 -3.40 -19.11
N ALA A 194 -10.83 -4.11 -18.90
CA ALA A 194 -11.59 -4.77 -19.96
C ALA A 194 -12.58 -3.81 -20.63
N SER A 195 -13.32 -3.02 -19.86
CA SER A 195 -14.30 -2.07 -20.41
C SER A 195 -13.74 -0.66 -20.60
N GLY A 196 -12.71 -0.29 -19.86
CA GLY A 196 -12.22 1.09 -19.77
C GLY A 196 -13.07 1.98 -18.86
N ASP A 197 -14.05 1.43 -18.15
CA ASP A 197 -14.91 2.20 -17.25
C ASP A 197 -14.18 2.63 -15.97
N ILE A 198 -14.43 3.86 -15.53
CA ILE A 198 -13.94 4.32 -14.23
C ILE A 198 -14.78 3.66 -13.13
N LEU A 199 -14.12 2.92 -12.24
CA LEU A 199 -14.72 2.24 -11.08
C LEU A 199 -14.74 3.15 -9.84
N ALA A 200 -13.66 3.90 -9.64
CA ALA A 200 -13.52 4.89 -8.57
C ALA A 200 -12.58 5.99 -9.05
N GLY A 201 -12.98 7.25 -8.88
CA GLY A 201 -12.21 8.34 -9.46
C GLY A 201 -12.73 9.70 -9.08
N THR A 202 -12.25 10.71 -9.80
CA THR A 202 -12.54 12.11 -9.53
C THR A 202 -14.04 12.36 -9.63
N ARG A 203 -14.66 12.86 -8.56
CA ARG A 203 -16.06 13.27 -8.57
C ARG A 203 -16.24 14.54 -9.42
N PRO A 204 -17.35 14.66 -10.17
CA PRO A 204 -17.70 15.88 -10.87
C PRO A 204 -17.77 17.08 -9.93
N ALA A 205 -17.29 18.23 -10.40
CA ALA A 205 -17.35 19.47 -9.64
C ALA A 205 -17.59 20.65 -10.57
N LYS A 206 -18.10 21.75 -9.99
CA LYS A 206 -18.27 23.02 -10.68
C LYS A 206 -17.35 24.06 -10.04
N LEU A 207 -16.47 24.67 -10.83
CA LEU A 207 -15.59 25.74 -10.40
C LEU A 207 -15.96 27.02 -11.16
N GLY A 208 -16.68 27.91 -10.50
CA GLY A 208 -17.26 29.09 -11.14
C GLY A 208 -18.26 28.71 -12.23
N SER A 209 -18.03 29.16 -13.46
CA SER A 209 -18.84 28.82 -14.65
C SER A 209 -18.42 27.50 -15.32
N ILE A 210 -17.26 26.93 -14.95
CA ILE A 210 -16.72 25.72 -15.57
C ILE A 210 -17.21 24.48 -14.82
N ARG A 211 -17.78 23.53 -15.55
CA ARG A 211 -18.14 22.20 -15.05
C ARG A 211 -17.04 21.21 -15.44
N PHE A 212 -16.50 20.50 -14.47
CA PHE A 212 -15.59 19.38 -14.67
C PHE A 212 -16.37 18.07 -14.53
N GLY A 213 -16.29 17.23 -15.56
CA GLY A 213 -17.13 16.04 -15.71
C GLY A 213 -18.45 16.30 -16.46
N GLY A 214 -18.88 15.29 -17.22
CA GLY A 214 -20.18 15.29 -17.91
C GLY A 214 -21.33 14.96 -16.96
N ASP A 215 -22.40 14.38 -17.50
CA ASP A 215 -23.54 13.88 -16.71
C ASP A 215 -23.29 12.49 -16.10
N GLY A 216 -22.10 11.93 -16.32
CA GLY A 216 -21.64 10.69 -15.71
C GLY A 216 -21.21 10.84 -14.24
N ARG A 217 -20.92 9.70 -13.61
CA ARG A 217 -20.54 9.61 -12.20
C ARG A 217 -19.16 10.21 -11.88
N PHE A 218 -18.27 10.32 -12.88
CA PHE A 218 -16.88 10.73 -12.71
C PHE A 218 -16.50 11.85 -13.69
N ALA A 219 -15.56 12.69 -13.26
CA ALA A 219 -15.01 13.77 -14.07
C ALA A 219 -14.01 13.29 -15.12
N ASP A 220 -13.47 12.07 -14.97
CA ASP A 220 -12.36 11.50 -15.74
C ASP A 220 -11.10 12.38 -15.65
N THR A 221 -10.15 11.93 -14.86
CA THR A 221 -8.87 12.60 -14.64
C THR A 221 -8.12 12.84 -15.94
N LEU A 222 -8.09 11.86 -16.83
CA LEU A 222 -7.39 11.96 -18.11
C LEU A 222 -8.08 12.97 -19.04
N ALA A 223 -9.42 12.95 -19.10
CA ALA A 223 -10.19 13.92 -19.87
C ALA A 223 -10.00 15.35 -19.35
N VAL A 224 -10.05 15.55 -18.03
CA VAL A 224 -9.80 16.86 -17.39
C VAL A 224 -8.39 17.37 -17.71
N MET A 225 -7.38 16.51 -17.63
CA MET A 225 -5.99 16.89 -17.94
C MET A 225 -5.80 17.28 -19.41
N LYS A 226 -6.48 16.59 -20.34
CA LYS A 226 -6.42 16.90 -21.78
C LYS A 226 -7.20 18.16 -22.18
N GLY A 227 -8.20 18.56 -21.38
CA GLY A 227 -9.04 19.72 -21.67
C GLY A 227 -8.33 21.07 -21.50
N MET A 228 -8.89 22.13 -22.10
CA MET A 228 -8.34 23.50 -21.97
C MET A 228 -8.23 23.99 -20.52
N ALA A 229 -9.10 23.49 -19.64
CA ALA A 229 -9.09 23.79 -18.22
C ALA A 229 -8.10 22.92 -17.40
N GLY A 230 -7.39 21.98 -18.01
CA GLY A 230 -6.47 21.06 -17.32
C GLY A 230 -5.33 21.77 -16.59
N LYS A 231 -4.77 22.84 -17.17
CA LYS A 231 -3.76 23.68 -16.50
C LYS A 231 -4.31 24.38 -15.25
N MET A 232 -5.61 24.71 -15.25
CA MET A 232 -6.27 25.32 -14.09
C MET A 232 -6.56 24.25 -13.03
N ALA A 233 -7.06 23.07 -13.43
CA ALA A 233 -7.29 21.94 -12.53
C ALA A 233 -6.01 21.51 -11.80
N LEU A 234 -4.86 21.46 -12.49
CA LEU A 234 -3.56 21.14 -11.89
C LEU A 234 -3.11 22.10 -10.78
N ARG A 235 -3.68 23.30 -10.68
CA ARG A 235 -3.43 24.21 -9.54
C ARG A 235 -4.12 23.76 -8.26
N PHE A 236 -5.21 23.01 -8.39
CA PHE A 236 -6.01 22.47 -7.29
C PHE A 236 -5.71 20.99 -7.00
N ALA A 237 -4.96 20.34 -7.88
CA ALA A 237 -4.51 18.96 -7.73
C ALA A 237 -3.82 18.75 -6.37
N SER A 238 -4.19 17.66 -5.68
CA SER A 238 -3.43 17.24 -4.50
C SER A 238 -1.99 16.92 -4.91
N ARG A 239 -1.04 17.24 -4.03
CA ARG A 239 0.39 16.95 -4.24
C ARG A 239 0.81 15.61 -3.62
N GLY A 240 -0.09 14.93 -2.92
CA GLY A 240 0.16 13.68 -2.22
C GLY A 240 -0.61 12.51 -2.82
N ASN A 241 0.11 11.56 -3.44
CA ASN A 241 -0.48 10.36 -4.00
C ASN A 241 0.54 9.22 -4.13
N THR A 242 0.11 8.02 -3.77
CA THR A 242 0.95 6.82 -3.82
C THR A 242 0.07 5.59 -3.98
N VAL A 243 0.54 4.58 -4.70
CA VAL A 243 0.02 3.21 -4.58
C VAL A 243 1.15 2.38 -4.02
N ILE A 244 0.90 1.70 -2.91
CA ILE A 244 1.88 0.87 -2.20
C ILE A 244 1.27 -0.51 -1.97
N GLY A 245 2.09 -1.55 -1.97
CA GLY A 245 1.56 -2.90 -1.81
C GLY A 245 2.63 -3.96 -1.76
N VAL A 246 2.17 -5.20 -1.57
CA VAL A 246 3.00 -6.40 -1.54
C VAL A 246 2.42 -7.41 -2.52
N VAL A 247 3.31 -8.05 -3.28
CA VAL A 247 3.01 -9.28 -4.02
C VAL A 247 3.80 -10.41 -3.36
N ALA A 248 3.15 -11.55 -3.12
CA ALA A 248 3.75 -12.71 -2.50
C ALA A 248 3.47 -13.97 -3.32
N THR A 249 4.37 -14.94 -3.25
CA THR A 249 4.19 -16.26 -3.86
C THR A 249 4.92 -17.32 -3.06
N ASN A 250 4.47 -18.57 -3.18
CA ASN A 250 5.19 -19.74 -2.68
C ASN A 250 6.12 -20.38 -3.73
N ALA A 251 6.21 -19.80 -4.94
CA ALA A 251 7.24 -20.16 -5.90
C ALA A 251 8.63 -19.84 -5.33
N GLN A 252 9.60 -20.72 -5.58
CA GLN A 252 10.99 -20.49 -5.18
C GLN A 252 11.64 -19.55 -6.19
N LEU A 253 11.93 -18.33 -5.74
CA LEU A 253 12.54 -17.27 -6.55
C LEU A 253 13.81 -16.76 -5.88
N THR A 254 14.82 -16.47 -6.70
CA THR A 254 16.04 -15.78 -6.26
C THR A 254 15.77 -14.30 -5.99
N LYS A 255 16.76 -13.61 -5.42
CA LYS A 255 16.65 -12.17 -5.14
C LYS A 255 16.49 -11.35 -6.42
N GLU A 256 17.20 -11.74 -7.47
CA GLU A 256 17.11 -11.16 -8.81
C GLU A 256 15.70 -11.37 -9.39
N GLU A 257 15.15 -12.57 -9.25
CA GLU A 257 13.83 -12.92 -9.77
C GLU A 257 12.70 -12.18 -9.04
N VAL A 258 12.74 -12.08 -7.70
CA VAL A 258 11.71 -11.32 -6.96
C VAL A 258 11.78 -9.82 -7.25
N ASN A 259 12.98 -9.27 -7.48
CA ASN A 259 13.12 -7.89 -7.95
C ASN A 259 12.53 -7.73 -9.36
N LYS A 260 12.69 -8.74 -10.22
CA LYS A 260 12.06 -8.71 -11.54
C LYS A 260 10.54 -8.81 -11.47
N VAL A 261 10.00 -9.64 -10.58
CA VAL A 261 8.55 -9.72 -10.31
C VAL A 261 8.01 -8.40 -9.80
N ALA A 262 8.73 -7.72 -8.89
CA ALA A 262 8.31 -6.40 -8.40
C ALA A 262 8.22 -5.33 -9.51
N GLN A 263 8.96 -5.50 -10.61
CA GLN A 263 8.95 -4.59 -11.76
C GLN A 263 7.83 -4.83 -12.78
N MET A 264 7.18 -5.99 -12.73
CA MET A 264 6.14 -6.40 -13.67
C MET A 264 4.79 -5.80 -13.30
#